data_AF-A0A4Z1I259-F1
#
_entry.id   AF-A0A4Z1I259-F1
#
_cell.length_a   1.000
_cell.length_b   1.000
_cell.length_c   1.000
_cell.angle_alpha   90.00
_cell.angle_beta   90.00
_cell.angle_gamma   90.00
#
_symmetry.space_group_name_H-M   'P 1'
#
loop_
_entity.id
_entity.type
_entity.pdbx_description
1 polymer ?
#
loop_
_entity_poly.entity_id
_entity_poly.type
_entity_poly.pdbx_seq_one_letter_code
_entity_poly.pdbx_strand_id
1 'polypeptide(L)'
;MADNNAPVTLRTRKFIRNPLLGRKQMVVDILHPNRANISKDELRGKLAELYKASQDQVNVFGLRTQFGGGKTTGFALVYDSPEAMKKFEPHYRLVRVGFATKIEKASRQQRKQRKNRQKTLRGTAKVKGAKKKKE
;
A
#
# COMPACT_ATOMS: atom_id res chain seq x y z
N MET A 1 1.18 -28.62 -16.10
CA MET A 1 0.33 -27.62 -15.41
C MET A 1 1.19 -26.94 -14.35
N ALA A 2 0.97 -25.66 -14.04
CA ALA A 2 1.78 -25.00 -13.01
C ALA A 2 1.32 -25.46 -11.62
N ASP A 3 2.22 -26.07 -10.85
CA ASP A 3 1.91 -26.59 -9.52
C ASP A 3 1.85 -25.44 -8.51
N ASN A 4 0.64 -25.11 -8.05
CA ASN A 4 0.42 -24.04 -7.07
C ASN A 4 1.01 -24.36 -5.69
N ASN A 5 1.34 -25.62 -5.42
CA ASN A 5 1.92 -26.09 -4.16
C ASN A 5 3.45 -26.23 -4.18
N ALA A 6 4.12 -25.78 -5.25
CA ALA A 6 5.57 -25.85 -5.32
C ALA A 6 6.21 -24.99 -4.20
N PRO A 7 7.30 -25.48 -3.56
CA PRO A 7 7.95 -24.78 -2.47
C PRO A 7 8.52 -23.44 -2.93
N VAL A 8 8.37 -22.43 -2.08
CA VAL A 8 8.83 -21.06 -2.31
C VAL A 8 9.92 -20.76 -1.29
N THR A 9 11.08 -20.31 -1.77
CA THR A 9 12.16 -19.86 -0.88
C THR A 9 12.20 -18.35 -0.83
N LEU A 10 12.21 -17.79 0.38
CA LEU A 10 12.37 -16.36 0.63
C LEU A 10 13.81 -16.07 1.06
N ARG A 11 14.43 -15.06 0.44
CA ARG A 11 15.72 -14.52 0.86
C ARG A 11 15.58 -13.02 1.09
N THR A 12 16.01 -12.56 2.25
CA THR A 12 15.95 -11.14 2.60
C THR A 12 17.33 -10.51 2.51
N ARG A 13 17.42 -9.33 1.89
CA ARG A 13 18.65 -8.56 1.72
C ARG A 13 18.42 -7.11 2.15
N LYS A 14 19.51 -6.39 2.42
CA LYS A 14 19.48 -4.97 2.84
C LYS A 14 18.49 -4.73 4.00
N PHE A 15 18.57 -5.59 5.01
CA PHE A 15 17.72 -5.49 6.19
C PHE A 15 18.16 -4.30 7.04
N ILE A 16 17.20 -3.44 7.38
CA ILE A 16 17.42 -2.27 8.23
C ILE A 16 16.31 -2.23 9.28
N ARG A 17 16.69 -2.13 10.56
CA ARG A 17 15.76 -1.81 11.65
C ARG A 17 15.61 -0.29 11.73
N ASN A 18 14.38 0.21 11.65
CA ASN A 18 14.06 1.64 11.76
C ASN A 18 13.16 1.90 12.98
N PRO A 19 13.75 2.24 14.14
CA PRO A 19 13.00 2.50 15.36
C PRO A 19 12.08 3.73 15.27
N LEU A 20 12.45 4.74 14.48
CA LEU A 20 11.69 6.00 14.36
C LEU A 20 10.28 5.78 13.78
N LEU A 21 10.14 4.76 12.94
CA LEU A 21 8.88 4.38 12.30
C LEU A 21 8.31 3.06 12.86
N GLY A 22 8.93 2.51 13.91
CA GLY A 22 8.53 1.24 14.53
C GLY A 22 8.45 0.08 13.53
N ARG A 23 9.45 -0.05 12.66
CA ARG A 23 9.44 -1.07 11.60
C ARG A 23 10.81 -1.58 11.20
N LYS A 24 10.84 -2.81 10.68
CA LYS A 24 11.95 -3.43 9.95
C LYS A 24 11.66 -3.31 8.46
N GLN A 25 12.66 -2.95 7.67
CA GLN A 25 12.52 -2.73 6.24
C GLN A 25 13.61 -3.49 5.49
N MET A 26 13.22 -4.18 4.41
CA MET A 26 14.10 -5.10 3.70
C MET A 26 13.69 -5.26 2.23
N VAL A 27 14.65 -5.71 1.43
CA VAL A 27 14.41 -6.23 0.08
C VAL A 27 14.17 -7.73 0.19
N VAL A 28 13.13 -8.24 -0.47
CA VAL A 28 12.81 -9.66 -0.50
C VAL A 28 13.01 -10.18 -1.91
N ASP A 29 13.89 -11.17 -2.03
CA ASP A 29 14.02 -12.01 -3.20
C ASP A 29 13.22 -13.29 -2.97
N ILE A 30 12.42 -13.65 -3.95
CA ILE A 30 11.47 -14.75 -3.88
C ILE A 30 11.86 -15.72 -5.00
N LEU A 31 12.22 -16.94 -4.64
CA LEU A 31 12.57 -18.00 -5.58
C LEU A 31 11.40 -18.99 -5.67
N HIS A 32 10.88 -19.17 -6.88
CA HIS A 32 9.68 -19.94 -7.19
C HIS A 32 9.80 -20.64 -8.57
N PRO A 33 10.74 -21.58 -8.75
CA PRO A 33 11.13 -22.11 -10.06
C PRO A 33 9.99 -22.76 -10.85
N ASN A 34 9.09 -23.50 -10.19
CA ASN A 34 7.99 -24.23 -10.84
C ASN A 34 6.62 -23.53 -10.70
N ARG A 35 6.62 -22.28 -10.22
CA ARG A 35 5.40 -21.52 -9.95
C ARG A 35 5.49 -20.15 -10.61
N ALA A 36 4.40 -19.69 -11.20
CA ALA A 36 4.38 -18.43 -11.93
C ALA A 36 4.60 -17.21 -11.01
N ASN A 37 3.59 -16.86 -10.22
CA ASN A 37 3.62 -15.74 -9.29
C ASN A 37 3.03 -16.16 -7.95
N ILE A 38 3.46 -15.50 -6.88
CA ILE A 38 2.94 -15.70 -5.53
C ILE A 38 2.08 -14.49 -5.15
N SER A 39 0.94 -14.75 -4.51
CA SER A 39 0.05 -13.69 -4.03
C SER A 39 0.71 -12.90 -2.90
N LYS A 40 0.33 -11.64 -2.73
CA LYS A 40 0.88 -10.82 -1.65
C LYS A 40 0.49 -11.33 -0.27
N ASP A 41 -0.72 -11.88 -0.12
CA ASP A 41 -1.19 -12.37 1.17
C ASP A 41 -0.44 -13.63 1.60
N GLU A 42 -0.12 -14.54 0.66
CA GLU A 42 0.73 -15.69 0.96
C GLU A 42 2.15 -15.26 1.35
N LEU A 43 2.73 -14.27 0.66
CA LEU A 43 4.04 -13.71 1.03
C LEU A 43 4.02 -13.05 2.41
N ARG A 44 2.94 -12.35 2.76
CA ARG A 44 2.76 -11.75 4.09
C ARG A 44 2.75 -12.84 5.17
N GLY A 45 2.02 -13.94 4.96
CA GLY A 45 2.00 -15.08 5.87
C GLY A 45 3.39 -15.69 6.08
N LYS A 46 4.11 -16.01 4.99
CA LYS A 46 5.47 -16.60 5.08
C LYS A 46 6.49 -15.66 5.73
N LEU A 47 6.42 -14.36 5.45
CA LEU A 47 7.29 -13.37 6.10
C LEU A 47 6.94 -13.17 7.58
N ALA A 48 5.65 -13.24 7.92
CA ALA A 48 5.18 -13.17 9.30
C ALA A 48 5.73 -14.35 10.11
N GLU A 49 5.65 -15.56 9.57
CA GLU A 49 6.24 -16.76 10.19
C GLU A 49 7.75 -16.63 10.37
N LEU A 50 8.48 -16.24 9.32
CA LEU A 50 9.95 -16.10 9.34
C LEU A 50 10.44 -15.09 10.38
N TYR A 51 9.70 -13.98 10.57
CA TYR A 51 10.07 -12.92 11.50
C TYR A 51 9.29 -12.96 12.83
N LYS A 52 8.55 -14.04 13.10
CA LYS A 52 7.73 -14.21 14.31
C LYS A 52 6.81 -13.02 14.57
N ALA A 53 6.16 -12.54 13.52
CA ALA A 53 5.21 -11.45 13.53
C ALA A 53 3.80 -11.95 13.15
N SER A 54 2.79 -11.11 13.32
CA SER A 54 1.46 -11.34 12.76
C SER A 54 1.40 -10.90 11.30
N GLN A 55 0.52 -11.54 10.51
CA GLN A 55 0.31 -11.17 9.11
C GLN A 55 -0.14 -9.70 8.96
N ASP A 56 -0.83 -9.16 9.96
CA ASP A 56 -1.34 -7.79 10.00
C ASP A 56 -0.27 -6.73 10.25
N GLN A 57 0.91 -7.15 10.71
CA GLN A 57 2.10 -6.29 10.86
C GLN A 57 2.95 -6.25 9.58
N VAL A 58 2.70 -7.12 8.60
CA VAL A 58 3.55 -7.27 7.41
C VAL A 58 2.90 -6.62 6.20
N ASN A 59 3.65 -5.76 5.52
CA ASN A 59 3.27 -5.21 4.22
C ASN A 59 4.32 -5.52 3.14
N VAL A 60 3.86 -5.93 1.96
CA VAL A 60 4.72 -6.27 0.82
C VAL A 60 4.32 -5.42 -0.38
N PHE A 61 5.29 -4.77 -1.02
CA PHE A 61 5.04 -3.91 -2.18
C PHE A 61 6.16 -3.95 -3.21
N GLY A 62 5.86 -3.45 -4.41
CA GLY A 62 6.86 -3.29 -5.48
C GLY A 62 7.41 -4.61 -6.04
N LEU A 63 6.62 -5.69 -5.98
CA LEU A 63 6.99 -6.99 -6.56
C LEU A 63 7.18 -6.86 -8.08
N ARG A 64 8.32 -7.34 -8.57
CA ARG A 64 8.68 -7.43 -9.99
C ARG A 64 9.31 -8.79 -10.28
N THR A 65 8.66 -9.55 -11.14
CA THR A 65 9.15 -10.84 -11.64
C THR A 65 10.27 -10.59 -12.67
N GLN A 66 11.37 -11.33 -12.57
CA GLN A 66 12.47 -11.25 -13.53
C GLN A 66 12.06 -11.87 -14.86
N PHE A 67 12.63 -11.37 -15.97
CA PHE A 67 12.49 -12.00 -17.27
C PHE A 67 12.97 -13.45 -17.22
N GLY A 68 12.20 -14.36 -17.81
CA GLY A 68 12.40 -15.82 -17.70
C GLY A 68 11.70 -16.47 -16.50
N GLY A 69 11.11 -15.70 -15.58
CA GLY A 69 10.35 -16.25 -14.46
C GLY A 69 11.22 -16.85 -13.35
N GLY A 70 10.60 -17.61 -12.44
CA GLY A 70 11.29 -18.33 -11.36
C GLY A 70 11.86 -17.47 -10.21
N LYS A 71 12.04 -16.16 -10.43
CA LYS A 71 12.51 -15.21 -9.42
C LYS A 71 11.73 -13.91 -9.46
N THR A 72 11.33 -13.43 -8.29
CA THR A 72 10.68 -12.13 -8.09
C THR A 72 11.44 -11.33 -7.05
N THR A 73 11.54 -10.02 -7.24
CA THR A 73 12.13 -9.10 -6.28
C THR A 73 11.08 -8.11 -5.79
N GLY A 74 11.14 -7.71 -4.53
CA GLY A 74 10.26 -6.68 -4.00
C GLY A 74 10.73 -6.15 -2.65
N PHE A 75 9.84 -5.40 -2.00
CA PHE A 75 10.10 -4.79 -0.71
C PHE A 75 9.12 -5.33 0.33
N ALA A 76 9.61 -5.52 1.55
CA ALA A 76 8.77 -5.85 2.69
C ALA A 76 9.05 -4.91 3.86
N LEU A 77 7.98 -4.56 4.56
CA LEU A 77 7.99 -3.82 5.81
C LEU A 77 7.30 -4.67 6.86
N VAL A 78 7.98 -4.88 7.98
CA VAL A 78 7.44 -5.58 9.15
C VAL A 78 7.37 -4.58 10.28
N TYR A 79 6.16 -4.19 10.67
CA TYR A 79 5.91 -3.24 11.75
C TYR A 79 5.94 -3.93 13.11
N ASP A 80 6.26 -3.17 14.15
CA ASP A 80 6.23 -3.68 15.52
C ASP A 80 4.77 -3.85 16.01
N SER A 81 3.83 -3.04 15.51
CA SER A 81 2.39 -3.16 15.81
C SER A 81 1.49 -2.88 14.59
N PRO A 82 0.27 -3.44 14.54
CA PRO A 82 -0.71 -3.13 13.48
C PRO A 82 -1.11 -1.65 13.45
N GLU A 83 -1.08 -0.99 14.61
CA GLU A 83 -1.37 0.44 14.74
C GLU A 83 -0.30 1.30 14.08
N ALA A 84 0.99 0.95 14.28
CA ALA A 84 2.10 1.61 13.61
C ALA A 84 2.00 1.47 12.09
N MET A 85 1.57 0.30 11.60
CA MET A 85 1.33 0.08 10.17
C MET A 85 0.24 1.04 9.64
N LYS A 86 -0.92 1.12 10.30
CA LYS A 86 -2.02 2.02 9.91
C LYS A 86 -1.64 3.50 9.96
N LYS A 87 -0.77 3.89 10.89
CA LYS A 87 -0.31 5.28 11.06
C LYS A 87 0.69 5.71 9.98
N PHE A 88 1.65 4.85 9.65
CA PHE A 88 2.81 5.25 8.83
C PHE A 88 2.73 4.80 7.36
N GLU A 89 1.89 3.82 7.00
CA GLU A 89 1.74 3.47 5.59
C GLU A 89 0.89 4.50 4.81
N PRO A 90 1.30 4.85 3.59
CA PRO A 90 0.41 5.47 2.63
C PRO A 90 -0.95 4.77 2.50
N HIS A 91 -2.01 5.58 2.51
CA HIS A 91 -3.41 5.13 2.42
C HIS A 91 -3.67 4.13 1.28
N TYR A 92 -3.08 4.34 0.11
CA TYR A 92 -3.29 3.44 -1.04
C TYR A 92 -2.77 2.01 -0.80
N ARG A 93 -1.77 1.83 0.08
CA ARG A 93 -1.27 0.50 0.46
C ARG A 93 -2.19 -0.16 1.47
N LEU A 94 -2.70 0.62 2.43
CA LEU A 94 -3.69 0.13 3.39
C LEU A 94 -4.96 -0.37 2.70
N VAL A 95 -5.44 0.34 1.67
CA VAL A 95 -6.58 -0.09 0.86
C VAL A 95 -6.30 -1.41 0.12
N ARG A 96 -5.08 -1.61 -0.39
CA ARG A 96 -4.70 -2.85 -1.09
C ARG A 96 -4.64 -4.07 -0.17
N VAL A 97 -4.39 -3.85 1.12
CA VAL A 97 -4.32 -4.89 2.15
C VAL A 97 -5.68 -5.10 2.84
N GLY A 98 -6.63 -4.19 2.64
CA GLY A 98 -7.96 -4.26 3.26
C GLY A 98 -8.09 -3.55 4.61
N PHE A 99 -7.08 -2.83 5.07
CA PHE A 99 -7.12 -2.10 6.35
C PHE A 99 -7.76 -0.72 6.29
N ALA A 100 -8.04 -0.21 5.10
CA ALA A 100 -8.70 1.07 4.91
C ALA A 100 -9.65 1.03 3.71
N THR A 101 -10.72 1.81 3.77
CA THR A 101 -11.62 1.99 2.63
C THR A 101 -11.05 3.01 1.64
N LYS A 102 -11.46 2.87 0.37
CA LYS A 102 -11.09 3.83 -0.67
C LYS A 102 -11.72 5.18 -0.33
N ILE A 103 -10.90 6.23 -0.26
CA ILE A 103 -11.41 7.59 -0.06
C ILE A 103 -12.07 8.06 -1.36
N GLU A 104 -13.39 8.18 -1.33
CA GLU A 104 -14.14 8.75 -2.44
C GLU A 104 -13.99 10.27 -2.45
N LYS A 105 -13.39 10.79 -3.52
CA LYS A 105 -13.20 12.22 -3.73
C LYS A 105 -13.62 12.56 -5.16
N ALA A 106 -14.32 13.68 -5.31
CA ALA A 106 -14.59 14.26 -6.62
C ALA A 106 -13.29 14.41 -7.42
N SER A 107 -13.42 14.36 -8.76
CA SER A 107 -12.26 14.38 -9.65
C SER A 107 -11.35 15.59 -9.37
N ARG A 108 -10.05 15.43 -9.66
CA ARG A 108 -9.09 16.54 -9.47
C ARG A 108 -9.52 17.80 -10.22
N GLN A 109 -10.11 17.64 -11.41
CA GLN A 109 -10.63 18.72 -12.22
C GLN A 109 -11.82 19.43 -11.54
N GLN A 110 -12.83 18.68 -11.10
CA GLN A 110 -14.01 19.24 -10.41
C GLN A 110 -13.59 19.99 -9.13
N ARG A 111 -12.66 19.44 -8.34
CA ARG A 111 -12.15 20.12 -7.13
C ARG A 111 -11.45 21.44 -7.47
N LYS A 112 -10.63 21.47 -8.53
CA LYS A 112 -9.95 22.69 -8.97
C LYS A 112 -10.92 23.74 -9.51
N GLN A 113 -11.89 23.33 -10.32
CA GLN A 113 -12.94 24.23 -10.82
C GLN A 113 -13.77 24.81 -9.66
N ARG A 114 -14.18 23.98 -8.70
CA ARG A 114 -14.91 24.43 -7.49
C ARG A 114 -14.09 25.43 -6.68
N LYS A 115 -12.80 25.16 -6.47
CA LYS A 115 -11.87 26.09 -5.80
C LYS A 115 -11.81 27.44 -6.52
N ASN A 116 -11.64 27.43 -7.84
CA ASN A 116 -11.54 28.67 -8.63
C ASN A 116 -12.86 29.46 -8.60
N ARG A 117 -14.02 28.80 -8.69
CA ARG A 117 -15.33 29.44 -8.50
C ARG A 117 -15.46 30.06 -7.10
N GLN A 118 -15.07 29.34 -6.05
CA GLN A 118 -15.13 29.84 -4.67
C GLN A 118 -14.20 31.04 -4.40
N LYS A 119 -13.11 31.21 -5.16
CA LYS A 119 -12.23 32.38 -5.05
C LYS A 119 -12.92 33.69 -5.47
N THR A 120 -13.94 33.62 -6.33
CA THR A 120 -14.69 34.80 -6.79
C THR A 120 -15.72 35.31 -5.76
N LEU A 121 -15.98 34.54 -4.70
CA LEU A 121 -17.00 34.83 -3.69
C LEU A 121 -16.35 35.29 -2.37
N ARG A 122 -17.04 36.09 -1.56
CA ARG A 122 -16.58 36.61 -0.26
C ARG A 122 -17.55 36.27 0.87
N GLY A 123 -17.02 36.10 2.08
CA GLY A 123 -17.83 35.81 3.28
C GLY A 123 -18.72 34.58 3.13
N THR A 124 -19.97 34.69 3.58
CA THR A 124 -20.97 33.61 3.56
C THR A 124 -21.35 33.14 2.15
N ALA A 125 -21.08 33.94 1.10
CA ALA A 125 -21.33 33.56 -0.28
C ALA A 125 -20.44 32.37 -0.74
N LYS A 126 -19.28 32.13 -0.11
CA LYS A 126 -18.45 30.95 -0.43
C LYS A 126 -19.12 29.61 -0.10
N VAL A 127 -20.01 29.61 0.90
CA VAL A 127 -20.76 28.44 1.35
C VAL A 127 -22.14 28.39 0.71
N LYS A 128 -22.85 29.54 0.68
CA LYS A 128 -24.23 29.63 0.17
C LYS A 128 -24.33 29.78 -1.36
N GLY A 129 -23.22 30.03 -2.05
CA GLY A 129 -23.21 30.35 -3.48
C GLY A 129 -23.50 31.84 -3.75
N ALA A 130 -23.35 32.24 -5.02
CA ALA A 130 -23.74 33.59 -5.45
C ALA A 130 -25.26 33.75 -5.26
N LYS A 131 -25.71 34.85 -4.65
CA LYS A 131 -27.14 35.17 -4.60
C LYS A 131 -27.65 35.31 -6.04
N LYS A 132 -28.79 34.68 -6.36
CA LYS A 132 -29.50 34.97 -7.61
C LYS A 132 -29.75 36.48 -7.67
N LYS A 133 -29.45 37.12 -8.81
CA LYS A 133 -29.93 38.49 -9.05
C LYS A 133 -31.45 38.45 -8.91
N LYS A 134 -32.00 39.29 -8.02
CA LYS A 134 -33.43 39.59 -8.07
C LYS A 134 -33.64 40.42 -9.34
N GLU A 135 -34.63 40.03 -10.14
CA GLU A 135 -35.18 40.86 -11.21
C GLU A 135 -35.68 42.20 -10.66
#